data_AF-A0A9C7WGA9-F1
#
_entry.id   AF-A0A9C7WGA9-F1
#
_cell.length_a   1.000
_cell.length_b   1.000
_cell.length_c   1.000
_cell.angle_alpha   90.00
_cell.angle_beta   90.00
_cell.angle_gamma   90.00
#
_symmetry.space_group_name_H-M   'P 1'
#
loop_
_entity.id
_entity.type
_entity.pdbx_description
1 polymer ?
#
loop_
_entity_poly.entity_id
_entity_poly.type
_entity_poly.pdbx_seq_one_letter_code
_entity_poly.pdbx_strand_id
1 'polypeptide(L)'
;MHVQSLITLASSATLLLLGLYVLVSSRALPNVLFSLASFCLAAVQFGIFMLQRSTSPSPWLHVALAGTCLAPTLWTAFSLVFARRNYKEWLSKWKLPLSAMGVTSLAFLLVPTSLLISGTSRSDGGWAIYLGPAGVYLCAFAIVSMVLVLFNLEATFKEGKRRLKLTTFASVGAAVIYLYAGGKALLFRYVEMSSLEGCSVAMFCTSLLAGYAIVRYNL
;
A
#
# COMPACT_ATOMS: atom_id res chain seq x y z
N MET A 1 20.11 5.53 -16.23
CA MET A 1 19.00 5.05 -15.38
C MET A 1 19.11 5.77 -14.05
N HIS A 2 18.08 6.53 -13.64
CA HIS A 2 18.08 7.14 -12.30
C HIS A 2 17.98 6.04 -11.25
N VAL A 3 18.84 6.08 -10.23
CA VAL A 3 18.90 5.08 -9.13
C VAL A 3 17.51 4.84 -8.50
N GLN A 4 16.70 5.89 -8.39
CA GLN A 4 15.34 5.83 -7.86
C GLN A 4 14.41 4.91 -8.67
N SER A 5 14.59 4.85 -10.00
CA SER A 5 13.81 3.95 -10.86
C SER A 5 14.18 2.47 -10.69
N LEU A 6 15.40 2.18 -10.24
CA LEU A 6 15.79 0.81 -9.90
C LEU A 6 15.14 0.37 -8.58
N ILE A 7 15.03 1.29 -7.61
CA ILE A 7 14.43 1.01 -6.32
C ILE A 7 12.92 0.77 -6.45
N THR A 8 12.20 1.55 -7.28
CA THR A 8 10.76 1.33 -7.55
C THR A 8 10.49 0.00 -8.24
N LEU A 9 11.37 -0.42 -9.15
CA LEU A 9 11.28 -1.75 -9.77
C LEU A 9 11.58 -2.86 -8.75
N ALA A 10 12.63 -2.68 -7.95
CA ALA A 10 13.03 -3.64 -6.94
C ALA A 10 11.95 -3.82 -5.87
N SER A 11 11.32 -2.74 -5.40
CA SER A 11 10.21 -2.79 -4.45
C SER A 11 9.00 -3.53 -5.03
N SER A 12 8.65 -3.27 -6.29
CA SER A 12 7.57 -3.99 -6.98
C SER A 12 7.88 -5.49 -7.08
N ALA A 13 9.08 -5.85 -7.51
CA ALA A 13 9.52 -7.24 -7.66
C ALA A 13 9.55 -7.97 -6.32
N THR A 14 10.10 -7.37 -5.25
CA THR A 14 10.16 -8.01 -3.93
C THR A 14 8.77 -8.21 -3.34
N LEU A 15 7.87 -7.23 -3.46
CA LEU A 15 6.48 -7.35 -3.01
C LEU A 15 5.73 -8.46 -3.76
N LEU A 16 5.93 -8.56 -5.07
CA LEU A 16 5.32 -9.60 -5.91
C LEU A 16 5.85 -10.99 -5.54
N LEU A 17 7.17 -11.16 -5.43
CA LEU A 17 7.79 -12.43 -5.05
C LEU A 17 7.39 -12.86 -3.64
N LEU A 18 7.35 -11.91 -2.70
CA LEU A 18 6.94 -12.16 -1.33
C LEU A 18 5.47 -12.61 -1.26
N GLY A 19 4.59 -11.91 -1.97
CA GLY A 19 3.18 -12.30 -2.07
C GLY A 19 2.99 -13.68 -2.68
N LEU A 20 3.71 -14.01 -3.76
CA LEU A 20 3.66 -15.35 -4.37
C LEU A 20 4.18 -16.42 -3.42
N TYR A 21 5.32 -16.18 -2.76
CA TYR A 21 5.92 -17.13 -1.82
C TYR A 21 4.95 -17.47 -0.68
N VAL A 22 4.35 -16.44 -0.06
CA VAL A 22 3.41 -16.62 1.05
C VAL A 22 2.15 -17.36 0.61
N LEU A 23 1.64 -17.04 -0.59
CA LEU A 23 0.45 -17.68 -1.16
C LEU A 23 0.67 -19.16 -1.51
N VAL A 24 1.87 -19.51 -1.99
CA VAL A 24 2.25 -20.90 -2.31
C VAL A 24 2.52 -21.69 -1.03
N SER A 25 3.15 -21.08 -0.02
CA SER A 25 3.46 -21.72 1.26
C SER A 25 2.19 -22.14 2.02
N SER A 26 1.17 -21.28 2.09
CA SER A 26 -0.09 -21.62 2.76
C SER A 26 -1.27 -20.80 2.25
N ARG A 27 -2.43 -21.47 2.11
CA ARG A 27 -3.70 -20.88 1.68
C ARG A 27 -4.57 -20.40 2.85
N ALA A 28 -4.00 -20.28 4.05
CA ALA A 28 -4.71 -19.73 5.19
C ALA A 28 -5.16 -18.27 4.90
N LEU A 29 -6.31 -17.87 5.44
CA LEU A 29 -6.89 -16.54 5.22
C LEU A 29 -5.90 -15.37 5.45
N PRO A 30 -5.08 -15.33 6.52
CA PRO A 30 -4.11 -14.24 6.71
C PRO A 30 -3.10 -14.15 5.55
N ASN A 31 -2.65 -15.29 5.03
CA ASN A 31 -1.65 -15.38 3.97
C ASN A 31 -2.23 -14.94 2.62
N VAL A 32 -3.49 -15.30 2.34
CA VAL A 32 -4.20 -14.83 1.15
C VAL A 32 -4.38 -13.31 1.20
N LEU A 33 -4.85 -12.75 2.32
CA LEU A 33 -5.03 -11.31 2.48
C LEU A 33 -3.71 -10.55 2.35
N PHE A 34 -2.65 -11.04 2.99
CA PHE A 34 -1.30 -10.47 2.86
C PHE A 34 -0.82 -10.47 1.41
N SER A 35 -1.02 -11.58 0.69
CA SER A 35 -0.56 -11.73 -0.69
C SER A 35 -1.32 -10.79 -1.62
N LEU A 36 -2.64 -10.70 -1.49
CA LEU A 36 -3.48 -9.77 -2.26
C LEU A 36 -3.11 -8.30 -1.98
N ALA A 37 -2.91 -7.95 -0.71
CA ALA A 37 -2.47 -6.61 -0.31
C ALA A 37 -1.08 -6.28 -0.89
N SER A 38 -0.17 -7.26 -0.88
CA SER A 38 1.18 -7.12 -1.45
C SER A 38 1.15 -6.98 -2.97
N PHE A 39 0.27 -7.70 -3.68
CA PHE A 39 0.09 -7.56 -5.12
C PHE A 39 -0.47 -6.18 -5.50
N CYS A 40 -1.39 -5.63 -4.70
CA CYS A 40 -1.88 -4.28 -4.93
C CYS A 40 -0.76 -3.25 -4.80
N LEU A 41 0.07 -3.33 -3.76
CA LEU A 41 1.24 -2.46 -3.63
C LEU A 41 2.29 -2.70 -4.73
N ALA A 42 2.51 -3.94 -5.16
CA ALA A 42 3.40 -4.24 -6.28
C ALA A 42 2.91 -3.58 -7.58
N ALA A 43 1.60 -3.58 -7.83
CA ALA A 43 0.99 -2.88 -8.96
C ALA A 43 1.16 -1.35 -8.86
N VAL A 44 1.00 -0.78 -7.65
CA VAL A 44 1.31 0.65 -7.40
C VAL A 44 2.75 0.96 -7.78
N GLN A 45 3.70 0.19 -7.24
CA GLN A 45 5.13 0.39 -7.47
C GLN A 45 5.52 0.20 -8.94
N PHE A 46 4.93 -0.78 -9.62
CA PHE A 46 5.13 -1.00 -11.05
C PHE A 46 4.59 0.16 -11.90
N GLY A 47 3.39 0.66 -11.58
CA GLY A 47 2.81 1.82 -12.24
C GLY A 47 3.67 3.07 -12.08
N ILE A 48 4.21 3.31 -10.87
CA ILE A 48 5.15 4.41 -10.59
C ILE A 48 6.44 4.25 -11.40
N PHE A 49 7.03 3.05 -11.41
CA PHE A 49 8.23 2.77 -12.21
C PHE A 49 8.01 3.07 -13.71
N MET A 50 6.89 2.61 -14.27
CA MET A 50 6.57 2.86 -15.67
C MET A 50 6.28 4.34 -15.93
N LEU A 51 5.67 5.06 -14.98
CA LEU A 51 5.45 6.50 -15.07
C LEU A 51 6.77 7.30 -15.14
N GLN A 52 7.81 6.89 -14.41
CA GLN A 52 9.15 7.51 -14.48
C GLN A 52 9.77 7.39 -15.89
N ARG A 53 9.44 6.33 -16.62
CA ARG A 53 9.99 6.04 -17.95
C ARG A 53 9.13 6.54 -19.09
N SER A 54 7.84 6.71 -18.85
CA SER A 54 6.91 7.04 -19.90
C SER A 54 7.01 8.53 -20.29
N THR A 55 6.81 8.79 -21.58
CA THR A 55 6.54 10.12 -22.12
C THR A 55 5.08 10.53 -21.92
N SER A 56 4.15 9.57 -21.80
CA SER A 56 2.73 9.82 -21.52
C SER A 56 2.27 9.12 -20.22
N PRO A 57 1.56 9.81 -19.31
CA PRO A 57 1.27 9.27 -17.99
C PRO A 57 0.12 8.25 -17.99
N SER A 58 -0.76 8.32 -19.00
CA SER A 58 -2.09 7.72 -19.00
C SER A 58 -2.18 6.26 -18.53
N PRO A 59 -1.63 5.24 -19.22
CA PRO A 59 -1.96 3.84 -18.88
C PRO A 59 -1.37 3.41 -17.52
N TRP A 60 -0.14 3.82 -17.23
CA TRP A 60 0.58 3.40 -16.03
C TRP A 60 0.04 4.06 -14.76
N LEU A 61 -0.51 5.26 -14.90
CA LEU A 61 -1.22 5.95 -13.84
C LEU A 61 -2.50 5.22 -13.43
N HIS A 62 -3.24 4.63 -14.39
CA HIS A 62 -4.41 3.79 -14.07
C HIS A 62 -4.01 2.53 -13.29
N VAL A 63 -2.88 1.89 -13.64
CA VAL A 63 -2.36 0.73 -12.89
C VAL A 63 -2.03 1.14 -11.45
N ALA A 64 -1.35 2.27 -11.27
CA ALA A 64 -1.02 2.77 -9.93
C ALA A 64 -2.26 3.17 -9.12
N LEU A 65 -3.24 3.81 -9.75
CA LEU A 65 -4.51 4.17 -9.12
C LEU A 65 -5.29 2.91 -8.71
N ALA A 66 -5.38 1.89 -9.57
CA ALA A 66 -6.12 0.68 -9.27
C ALA A 66 -5.57 -0.04 -8.02
N GLY A 67 -4.25 -0.15 -7.91
CA GLY A 67 -3.60 -0.67 -6.71
C GLY A 67 -3.87 0.21 -5.48
N THR A 68 -3.85 1.54 -5.64
CA THR A 68 -4.12 2.51 -4.57
C THR A 68 -5.56 2.46 -4.07
N CYS A 69 -6.54 2.16 -4.93
CA CYS A 69 -7.94 2.00 -4.56
C CYS A 69 -8.17 0.73 -3.72
N LEU A 70 -7.52 -0.38 -4.08
CA LEU A 70 -7.75 -1.69 -3.46
C LEU A 70 -6.89 -1.94 -2.20
N ALA A 71 -5.68 -1.41 -2.17
CA ALA A 71 -4.72 -1.64 -1.07
C ALA A 71 -5.29 -1.28 0.32
N PRO A 72 -5.99 -0.16 0.55
CA PRO A 72 -6.49 0.24 1.86
C PRO A 72 -7.34 -0.85 2.52
N THR A 73 -8.34 -1.35 1.82
CA THR A 73 -9.26 -2.38 2.33
C THR A 73 -8.53 -3.69 2.64
N LEU A 74 -7.65 -4.14 1.74
CA LEU A 74 -6.91 -5.41 1.90
C LEU A 74 -5.91 -5.34 3.06
N TRP A 75 -5.20 -4.22 3.21
CA TRP A 75 -4.29 -4.03 4.34
C TRP A 75 -5.02 -3.91 5.67
N THR A 76 -6.18 -3.24 5.71
CA THR A 76 -6.99 -3.21 6.93
C THR A 76 -7.51 -4.59 7.30
N ALA A 77 -8.04 -5.36 6.34
CA ALA A 77 -8.48 -6.73 6.55
C ALA A 77 -7.34 -7.63 7.04
N PHE A 78 -6.16 -7.54 6.41
CA PHE A 78 -4.96 -8.25 6.86
C PHE A 78 -4.59 -7.87 8.30
N SER A 79 -4.56 -6.58 8.64
CA SER A 79 -4.17 -6.09 9.96
C SER A 79 -5.06 -6.62 11.10
N LEU A 80 -6.34 -6.89 10.82
CA LEU A 80 -7.29 -7.46 11.78
C LEU A 80 -7.08 -8.96 12.03
N VAL A 81 -6.57 -9.67 11.02
CA VAL A 81 -6.38 -11.12 11.07
C VAL A 81 -4.96 -11.47 11.54
N PHE A 82 -3.99 -10.62 11.21
CA PHE A 82 -2.58 -10.88 11.46
C PHE A 82 -2.27 -11.06 12.95
N ALA A 83 -1.69 -12.22 13.27
CA ALA A 83 -1.19 -12.61 14.60
C ALA A 83 -2.22 -12.60 15.75
N ARG A 84 -3.53 -12.55 15.47
CA ARG A 84 -4.60 -12.72 16.47
C ARG A 84 -5.10 -14.15 16.50
N ARG A 85 -5.19 -14.76 17.71
CA ARG A 85 -5.77 -16.11 17.89
C ARG A 85 -7.27 -16.15 17.61
N ASN A 86 -8.02 -15.11 18.01
CA ASN A 86 -9.48 -15.00 17.81
C ASN A 86 -9.85 -14.11 16.61
N TYR A 87 -9.15 -14.24 15.47
CA TYR A 87 -9.39 -13.38 14.30
C TYR A 87 -10.84 -13.46 13.76
N LYS A 88 -11.53 -14.60 13.94
CA LYS A 88 -12.92 -14.78 13.49
C LYS A 88 -13.91 -13.86 14.20
N GLU A 89 -13.76 -13.67 15.51
CA GLU A 89 -14.61 -12.77 16.31
C GLU A 89 -14.39 -11.31 15.89
N TRP A 90 -13.12 -10.93 15.67
CA TRP A 90 -12.78 -9.60 15.18
C TRP A 90 -13.32 -9.34 13.78
N LEU A 91 -13.20 -10.28 12.86
CA LEU A 91 -13.81 -10.19 11.52
C LEU A 91 -15.33 -10.05 11.59
N SER A 92 -16.01 -10.77 12.50
CA SER A 92 -17.45 -10.64 12.67
C SER A 92 -17.85 -9.25 13.13
N LYS A 93 -17.12 -8.67 14.09
CA LYS A 93 -17.36 -7.29 14.58
C LYS A 93 -17.05 -6.25 13.51
N TRP A 94 -16.02 -6.48 12.70
CA TRP A 94 -15.58 -5.57 11.64
C TRP A 94 -16.20 -5.82 10.28
N LYS A 95 -17.16 -6.75 10.17
CA LYS A 95 -17.79 -7.10 8.89
C LYS A 95 -18.40 -5.89 8.19
N LEU A 96 -19.16 -5.08 8.92
CA LEU A 96 -19.80 -3.88 8.38
C LEU A 96 -18.75 -2.83 7.96
N PRO A 97 -17.81 -2.39 8.82
CA PRO A 97 -16.72 -1.50 8.42
C PRO A 97 -15.93 -2.01 7.21
N LEU A 98 -15.50 -3.28 7.20
CA LEU A 98 -14.74 -3.85 6.09
C LEU A 98 -15.55 -3.92 4.80
N SER A 99 -16.84 -4.23 4.88
CA SER A 99 -17.72 -4.18 3.70
C SER A 99 -17.87 -2.76 3.16
N ALA A 100 -18.01 -1.77 4.03
CA ALA A 100 -18.09 -0.37 3.63
C ALA A 100 -16.79 0.11 2.97
N MET A 101 -15.64 -0.27 3.53
CA MET A 101 -14.32 0.00 2.94
C MET A 101 -14.18 -0.70 1.57
N GLY A 102 -14.58 -1.97 1.47
CA GLY A 102 -14.55 -2.71 0.20
C GLY A 102 -15.43 -2.09 -0.88
N VAL A 103 -16.66 -1.71 -0.54
CA VAL A 103 -17.56 -0.98 -1.45
C VAL A 103 -16.94 0.35 -1.86
N THR A 104 -16.33 1.08 -0.92
CA THR A 104 -15.67 2.36 -1.19
C THR A 104 -14.46 2.18 -2.14
N SER A 105 -13.63 1.17 -1.90
CA SER A 105 -12.50 0.80 -2.79
C SER A 105 -12.98 0.47 -4.20
N LEU A 106 -14.06 -0.31 -4.34
CA LEU A 106 -14.63 -0.65 -5.65
C LEU A 106 -15.28 0.56 -6.32
N ALA A 107 -15.96 1.42 -5.55
CA ALA A 107 -16.53 2.65 -6.07
C ALA A 107 -15.45 3.55 -6.68
N PHE A 108 -14.30 3.72 -6.01
CA PHE A 108 -13.18 4.50 -6.55
C PHE A 108 -12.58 3.93 -7.84
N LEU A 109 -12.65 2.62 -8.07
CA LEU A 109 -12.22 2.02 -9.36
C LEU A 109 -13.15 2.40 -10.52
N LEU A 110 -14.42 2.70 -10.23
CA LEU A 110 -15.43 3.07 -11.23
C LEU A 110 -15.49 4.58 -11.46
N VAL A 111 -14.88 5.39 -10.57
CA VAL A 111 -14.85 6.84 -10.72
C VAL A 111 -14.01 7.22 -11.94
N PRO A 112 -14.51 8.12 -12.83
CA PRO A 112 -13.75 8.63 -13.95
C PRO A 112 -12.40 9.23 -13.53
N THR A 113 -11.34 8.90 -14.26
CA THR A 113 -9.98 9.37 -13.96
C THR A 113 -9.87 10.90 -13.91
N SER A 114 -10.71 11.64 -14.66
CA SER A 114 -10.77 13.10 -14.61
C SER A 114 -11.24 13.68 -13.28
N LEU A 115 -12.01 12.92 -12.49
CA LEU A 115 -12.41 13.31 -11.13
C LEU A 115 -11.36 12.91 -10.09
N LEU A 116 -10.59 11.86 -10.36
CA LEU A 116 -9.46 11.43 -9.52
C LEU A 116 -8.24 12.33 -9.73
N ILE A 117 -7.99 12.73 -10.97
CA ILE A 117 -6.80 13.45 -11.40
C ILE A 117 -7.23 14.64 -12.25
N SER A 118 -6.95 15.84 -11.76
CA SER A 118 -7.27 17.09 -12.47
C SER A 118 -6.23 17.47 -13.52
N GLY A 119 -5.02 16.92 -13.43
CA GLY A 119 -3.98 17.16 -14.43
C GLY A 119 -2.65 16.53 -14.04
N THR A 120 -1.71 16.55 -14.98
CA THR A 120 -0.33 16.11 -14.76
C THR A 120 0.61 17.14 -15.36
N SER A 121 1.62 17.56 -14.60
CA SER A 121 2.72 18.40 -15.11
C SER A 121 4.03 17.65 -15.00
N ARG A 122 4.97 17.90 -15.92
CA ARG A 122 6.31 17.32 -15.90
C ARG A 122 7.32 18.45 -15.79
N SER A 123 8.15 18.42 -14.74
CA SER A 123 9.29 19.32 -14.56
C SER A 123 10.58 18.51 -14.48
N ASP A 124 11.72 19.19 -14.29
CA ASP A 124 13.03 18.54 -14.10
C ASP A 124 13.04 17.58 -12.89
N GLY A 125 12.15 17.78 -11.91
CA GLY A 125 11.96 16.91 -10.74
C GLY A 125 11.04 15.71 -10.97
N GLY A 126 10.54 15.49 -12.19
CA GLY A 126 9.64 14.39 -12.55
C GLY A 126 8.18 14.82 -12.73
N TRP A 127 7.27 13.85 -12.62
CA TRP A 127 5.83 14.11 -12.74
C TRP A 127 5.24 14.68 -11.44
N ALA A 128 4.41 15.70 -11.58
CA ALA A 128 3.50 16.18 -10.55
C ALA A 128 2.06 15.83 -10.97
N ILE A 129 1.37 15.08 -10.11
CA ILE A 129 0.01 14.58 -10.37
C ILE A 129 -0.97 15.40 -9.53
N TYR A 130 -1.80 16.21 -10.15
CA TYR A 130 -2.78 17.04 -9.45
C TYR A 130 -4.05 16.25 -9.13
N LEU A 131 -4.44 16.27 -7.86
CA LEU A 131 -5.59 15.54 -7.36
C LEU A 131 -6.89 16.27 -7.68
N GLY A 132 -7.79 15.58 -8.37
CA GLY A 132 -9.17 16.03 -8.52
C GLY A 132 -9.97 15.84 -7.23
N PRO A 133 -11.24 16.30 -7.21
CA PRO A 133 -12.07 16.22 -6.01
C PRO A 133 -12.17 14.79 -5.46
N ALA A 134 -12.39 13.80 -6.32
CA ALA A 134 -12.44 12.40 -5.91
C ALA A 134 -11.05 11.86 -5.52
N GLY A 135 -9.97 12.39 -6.11
CA GLY A 135 -8.59 12.02 -5.75
C GLY A 135 -8.22 12.47 -4.34
N VAL A 136 -8.72 13.64 -3.90
CA VAL A 136 -8.58 14.11 -2.52
C VAL A 136 -9.28 13.14 -1.56
N TYR A 137 -10.50 12.70 -1.86
CA TYR A 137 -11.22 11.71 -1.04
C TYR A 137 -10.53 10.34 -1.03
N LEU A 138 -9.98 9.89 -2.17
CA LEU A 138 -9.19 8.65 -2.24
C LEU A 138 -7.94 8.74 -1.34
N CYS A 139 -7.24 9.88 -1.38
CA CYS A 139 -6.07 10.11 -0.54
C CYS A 139 -6.44 10.13 0.95
N ALA A 140 -7.53 10.80 1.32
CA ALA A 140 -8.05 10.80 2.69
C ALA A 140 -8.45 9.38 3.15
N PHE A 141 -9.13 8.62 2.29
CA PHE A 141 -9.49 7.23 2.55
C PHE A 141 -8.26 6.34 2.78
N ALA A 142 -7.21 6.49 1.95
CA ALA A 142 -5.96 5.76 2.10
C ALA A 142 -5.25 6.11 3.42
N ILE A 143 -5.22 7.39 3.81
CA ILE A 143 -4.65 7.85 5.08
C ILE A 143 -5.41 7.26 6.27
N VAL A 144 -6.74 7.39 6.30
CA VAL A 144 -7.56 6.87 7.40
C VAL A 144 -7.37 5.36 7.54
N SER A 145 -7.36 4.64 6.41
CA SER A 145 -7.11 3.20 6.41
C SER A 145 -5.73 2.85 6.94
N MET A 146 -4.70 3.63 6.61
CA MET A 146 -3.35 3.42 7.12
C MET A 146 -3.25 3.66 8.63
N VAL A 147 -3.96 4.67 9.15
CA VAL A 147 -4.07 4.90 10.60
C VAL A 147 -4.74 3.71 11.29
N LEU A 148 -5.82 3.16 10.71
CA LEU A 148 -6.46 1.95 11.24
C LEU A 148 -5.54 0.73 11.21
N VAL A 149 -4.76 0.56 10.13
CA VAL A 149 -3.75 -0.50 10.03
C VAL A 149 -2.72 -0.35 11.14
N LEU A 150 -2.19 0.86 11.36
CA LEU A 150 -1.24 1.14 12.44
C LEU A 150 -1.83 0.84 13.81
N PHE A 151 -3.06 1.28 14.08
CA PHE A 151 -3.74 1.02 15.35
C PHE A 151 -3.88 -0.50 15.61
N ASN A 152 -4.25 -1.26 14.57
CA ASN A 152 -4.36 -2.72 14.68
C ASN A 152 -2.99 -3.39 14.87
N LEU A 153 -1.96 -2.93 14.16
CA LEU A 153 -0.60 -3.43 14.27
C LEU A 153 0.05 -3.10 15.63
N GLU A 154 -0.27 -1.96 16.23
CA GLU A 154 0.20 -1.59 17.58
C GLU A 154 -0.35 -2.54 18.64
N ALA A 155 -1.66 -2.86 18.57
CA ALA A 155 -2.27 -3.85 19.46
C ALA A 155 -1.56 -5.22 19.33
N THR A 156 -1.30 -5.64 18.09
CA THR A 156 -0.55 -6.87 17.80
C THR A 156 0.90 -6.81 18.27
N PHE A 157 1.54 -5.64 18.26
CA PHE A 157 2.91 -5.45 18.76
C PHE A 157 2.99 -5.62 20.28
N LYS A 158 2.00 -5.08 21.03
CA LYS A 158 1.93 -5.18 22.48
C LYS A 158 1.78 -6.62 22.96
N GLU A 159 0.94 -7.40 22.28
CA GLU A 159 0.65 -8.80 22.63
C GLU A 159 1.58 -9.82 21.93
N GLY A 160 2.35 -9.37 20.94
CA GLY A 160 3.10 -10.23 20.03
C GLY A 160 4.42 -10.79 20.58
N LYS A 161 4.74 -12.03 20.19
CA LYS A 161 6.06 -12.64 20.43
C LYS A 161 7.16 -11.84 19.73
N ARG A 162 8.40 -11.89 20.27
CA ARG A 162 9.60 -11.19 19.74
C ARG A 162 9.79 -11.34 18.22
N ARG A 163 9.36 -12.46 17.62
CA ARG A 163 9.45 -12.80 16.18
C ARG A 163 8.60 -11.90 15.27
N LEU A 164 7.48 -11.38 15.77
CA LEU A 164 6.56 -10.50 15.02
C LEU A 164 6.93 -9.02 15.16
N LYS A 165 7.78 -8.67 16.14
CA LYS A 165 8.12 -7.28 16.44
C LYS A 165 8.95 -6.61 15.34
N LEU A 166 9.83 -7.35 14.67
CA LEU A 166 10.69 -6.82 13.61
C LEU A 166 9.88 -6.42 12.36
N THR A 167 8.97 -7.28 11.91
CA THR A 167 8.11 -7.01 10.74
C THR A 167 7.12 -5.90 11.02
N THR A 168 6.53 -5.89 12.22
CA THR A 168 5.64 -4.81 12.64
C THR A 168 6.37 -3.47 12.69
N PHE A 169 7.58 -3.41 13.23
CA PHE A 169 8.36 -2.16 13.27
C PHE A 169 8.69 -1.62 11.87
N ALA A 170 9.11 -2.49 10.95
CA ALA A 170 9.36 -2.11 9.56
C ALA A 170 8.08 -1.62 8.84
N SER A 171 6.94 -2.24 9.14
CA SER A 171 5.64 -1.85 8.57
C SER A 171 5.18 -0.50 9.11
N VAL A 172 5.43 -0.22 10.40
CA VAL A 172 5.15 1.08 11.03
C VAL A 172 5.99 2.18 10.40
N GLY A 173 7.30 1.96 10.20
CA GLY A 173 8.16 2.95 9.53
C GLY A 173 7.68 3.33 8.13
N ALA A 174 7.32 2.34 7.31
CA ALA A 174 6.75 2.60 5.99
C ALA A 174 5.39 3.32 6.05
N ALA A 175 4.56 3.00 7.04
CA ALA A 175 3.29 3.70 7.26
C ALA A 175 3.47 5.18 7.56
N VAL A 176 4.46 5.54 8.41
CA VAL A 176 4.73 6.95 8.72
C VAL A 176 5.16 7.73 7.48
N ILE A 177 6.03 7.14 6.66
CA ILE A 177 6.46 7.78 5.40
C ILE A 177 5.28 7.94 4.44
N TYR A 178 4.41 6.95 4.34
CA TYR A 178 3.19 7.02 3.53
C TYR A 178 2.21 8.09 4.05
N LEU A 179 2.02 8.18 5.37
CA LEU A 179 1.18 9.21 5.99
C LEU A 179 1.74 10.62 5.76
N TYR A 180 3.06 10.79 5.84
CA TYR A 180 3.70 12.07 5.53
C TYR A 180 3.49 12.47 4.06
N ALA A 181 3.71 11.54 3.12
CA ALA A 181 3.50 11.79 1.70
C ALA A 181 2.02 12.07 1.36
N GLY A 182 1.09 11.30 1.95
CA GLY A 182 -0.35 11.53 1.82
C GLY A 182 -0.79 12.87 2.42
N GLY A 183 -0.23 13.24 3.58
CA GLY A 183 -0.52 14.52 4.23
C GLY A 183 -0.11 15.71 3.36
N LYS A 184 1.08 15.66 2.76
CA LYS A 184 1.51 16.63 1.75
C LYS A 184 0.55 16.66 0.56
N ALA A 185 0.16 15.49 0.07
CA ALA A 185 -0.74 15.39 -1.07
C ALA A 185 -2.12 16.01 -0.82
N LEU A 186 -2.67 15.83 0.38
CA LEU A 186 -3.93 16.48 0.78
C LEU A 186 -3.79 18.00 0.90
N LEU A 187 -2.71 18.46 1.53
CA LEU A 187 -2.50 19.89 1.81
C LEU A 187 -2.26 20.70 0.53
N PHE A 188 -1.48 20.14 -0.40
CA PHE A 188 -1.13 20.83 -1.65
C PHE A 188 -1.95 20.38 -2.87
N ARG A 189 -2.81 19.36 -2.71
CA ARG A 189 -3.65 18.78 -3.78
C ARG A 189 -2.86 18.30 -5.00
N TYR A 190 -1.60 17.92 -4.81
CA TYR A 190 -0.80 17.24 -5.82
C TYR A 190 0.15 16.23 -5.18
N VAL A 191 0.55 15.24 -5.95
CA VAL A 191 1.55 14.25 -5.58
C VAL A 191 2.80 14.46 -6.44
N GLU A 192 3.92 14.74 -5.79
CA GLU A 192 5.23 14.82 -6.43
C GLU A 192 5.87 13.43 -6.58
N MET A 193 6.61 13.24 -7.67
CA MET A 193 7.39 12.03 -7.91
C MET A 193 8.41 11.75 -6.79
N SER A 194 9.04 12.80 -6.27
CA SER A 194 10.00 12.72 -5.15
C SER A 194 9.42 12.01 -3.92
N SER A 195 8.14 12.29 -3.61
CA SER A 195 7.44 11.72 -2.45
C SER A 195 7.07 10.25 -2.68
N LEU A 196 6.71 9.90 -3.92
CA LEU A 196 6.46 8.51 -4.32
C LEU A 196 7.72 7.65 -4.27
N GLU A 197 8.86 8.21 -4.68
CA GLU A 197 10.16 7.55 -4.60
C GLU A 197 10.57 7.27 -3.15
N GLY A 198 10.35 8.24 -2.25
CA GLY A 198 10.56 8.03 -0.81
C GLY A 198 9.72 6.88 -0.24
N CYS A 199 8.44 6.79 -0.65
CA CYS A 199 7.58 5.66 -0.27
C CYS A 199 8.10 4.33 -0.83
N SER A 200 8.71 4.35 -2.02
CA SER A 200 9.22 3.15 -2.70
C SER A 200 10.43 2.56 -1.98
N VAL A 201 11.34 3.41 -1.49
CA VAL A 201 12.46 3.01 -0.62
C VAL A 201 11.93 2.35 0.66
N ALA A 202 10.94 2.97 1.30
CA ALA A 202 10.34 2.43 2.51
C ALA A 202 9.71 1.05 2.27
N MET A 203 8.93 0.91 1.20
CA MET A 203 8.32 -0.37 0.82
C MET A 203 9.35 -1.45 0.49
N PHE A 204 10.45 -1.09 -0.17
CA PHE A 204 11.55 -2.02 -0.43
C PHE A 204 12.14 -2.56 0.88
N CYS A 205 12.53 -1.68 1.80
CA CYS A 205 13.09 -2.06 3.10
C CYS A 205 12.10 -2.93 3.91
N THR A 206 10.82 -2.56 3.95
CA THR A 206 9.79 -3.33 4.65
C THR A 206 9.59 -4.71 4.03
N SER A 207 9.58 -4.81 2.70
CA SER A 207 9.43 -6.10 2.00
C SER A 207 10.61 -7.05 2.26
N LEU A 208 11.84 -6.53 2.32
CA LEU A 208 13.03 -7.33 2.66
C LEU A 208 12.99 -7.82 4.10
N LEU A 209 12.63 -6.95 5.06
CA LEU A 209 12.52 -7.32 6.47
C LEU A 209 11.39 -8.32 6.70
N ALA A 210 10.26 -8.16 6.00
CA ALA A 210 9.16 -9.11 6.00
C ALA A 210 9.59 -10.47 5.45
N GLY A 211 10.24 -10.50 4.28
CA GLY A 211 10.77 -11.73 3.67
C GLY A 211 11.77 -12.45 4.58
N TYR A 212 12.72 -11.71 5.15
CA TYR A 212 13.69 -12.25 6.10
C TYR A 212 13.02 -12.89 7.31
N ALA A 213 12.02 -12.23 7.89
CA ALA A 213 11.31 -12.75 9.05
C ALA A 213 10.50 -14.02 8.72
N ILE A 214 9.87 -14.07 7.54
CA ILE A 214 9.11 -15.25 7.11
C ILE A 214 10.05 -16.45 6.91
N VAL A 215 11.17 -16.26 6.21
CA VAL A 215 12.17 -17.32 5.98
C VAL A 215 12.81 -17.78 7.29
N ARG A 216 13.19 -16.84 8.17
CA ARG A 216 13.88 -17.18 9.42
C ARG A 216 12.97 -17.86 10.44
N TYR A 217 11.69 -17.52 10.46
CA TYR A 217 10.77 -17.99 11.50
C TYR A 217 9.73 -19.01 11.01
N ASN A 218 9.76 -19.41 9.72
CA ASN A 218 8.79 -20.31 9.08
C ASN A 218 7.35 -19.95 9.43
N LEU A 219 6.97 -18.70 9.15
CA LEU A 219 5.61 -18.19 9.32
C LEU A 219 4.67 -18.65 8.21
#